data_AF-A0A9C8L8C4-F1
#
_entry.id   AF-A0A9C8L8C4-F1
#
_cell.length_a   1.000
_cell.length_b   1.000
_cell.length_c   1.000
_cell.angle_alpha   90.00
_cell.angle_beta   90.00
_cell.angle_gamma   90.00
#
_symmetry.space_group_name_H-M   'P 1'
#
loop_
_entity.id
_entity.type
_entity.pdbx_description
1 polymer ?
#
loop_
_entity_poly.entity_id
_entity_poly.type
_entity_poly.pdbx_seq_one_letter_code
_entity_poly.pdbx_strand_id
1 'polypeptide(L)'
;MKPRRSLLYVRICALGLTLCLVLAGGIWIARQRVLARARVTTYTPLTGEAEWEGDWAFSELGADPSETGSQRGTDRVTIPFTGTDFALRVRRGDYRGYLFVSVDGAPAPLLPRDERGAYLVLTAPDYTSRVDTIPVAEGLDDGPHEALVVAERGWSQWPLLGWRVARTPDVRVYRWGLTVAAVLATAFLIGTIGFITWGREAKYGRLETRVEGQDASWLTWGAALIAAGMFYFSPWLPLALLGWLALAILIWRRLEVGLTLVILTAPFYMHPRPLLGKSFAMAEIVLLTTFGTWLLHQLPSFLSPPSSPLISLSSLSFLSPLSPLDGGVLLFSLLAVVSTLAADYRHVALR
;
A
#
# COMPACT_ATOMS: atom_id res chain seq x y z
N MET A 1 -20.72 -38.19 4.13
CA MET A 1 -20.12 -37.47 5.30
C MET A 1 -21.20 -36.73 6.10
N LYS A 2 -21.24 -36.90 7.44
CA LYS A 2 -22.27 -36.35 8.34
C LYS A 2 -22.16 -34.81 8.49
N PRO A 3 -23.27 -34.05 8.45
CA PRO A 3 -23.29 -32.58 8.47
C PRO A 3 -22.64 -31.91 9.70
N ARG A 4 -22.51 -32.63 10.82
CA ARG A 4 -21.78 -32.14 12.01
C ARG A 4 -20.27 -31.95 11.79
N ARG A 5 -19.63 -32.77 10.95
CA ARG A 5 -18.17 -32.70 10.73
C ARG A 5 -17.78 -31.52 9.85
N SER A 6 -18.70 -31.06 9.01
CA SER A 6 -18.45 -30.05 8.00
C SER A 6 -18.59 -28.62 8.56
N LEU A 7 -19.54 -28.41 9.48
CA LEU A 7 -19.68 -27.17 10.25
C LEU A 7 -18.52 -26.97 11.24
N LEU A 8 -17.99 -28.07 11.79
CA LEU A 8 -16.80 -28.06 12.63
C LEU A 8 -15.57 -27.56 11.84
N TYR A 9 -15.40 -28.01 10.59
CA TYR A 9 -14.29 -27.61 9.73
C TYR A 9 -14.29 -26.10 9.43
N VAL A 10 -15.44 -25.53 9.07
CA VAL A 10 -15.58 -24.07 8.84
C VAL A 10 -15.27 -23.27 10.10
N ARG A 11 -15.75 -23.73 11.27
CA ARG A 11 -15.46 -23.08 12.55
C ARG A 11 -13.97 -23.10 12.85
N ILE A 12 -13.29 -24.21 12.58
CA ILE A 12 -11.83 -24.34 12.74
C ILE A 12 -11.11 -23.38 11.79
N CYS A 13 -11.48 -23.32 10.51
CA CYS A 13 -10.86 -22.41 9.55
C CYS A 13 -11.11 -20.93 9.90
N ALA A 14 -12.34 -20.57 10.30
CA ALA A 14 -12.67 -19.21 10.70
C ALA A 14 -11.93 -18.78 11.98
N LEU A 15 -11.83 -19.66 12.98
CA LEU A 15 -11.04 -19.45 14.20
C LEU A 15 -9.54 -19.34 13.89
N GLY A 16 -9.02 -20.20 13.00
CA GLY A 16 -7.64 -20.14 12.54
C GLY A 16 -7.32 -18.81 11.84
N LEU A 17 -8.23 -18.33 10.99
CA LEU A 17 -8.10 -17.04 10.31
C LEU A 17 -8.11 -15.87 11.30
N THR A 18 -9.05 -15.85 12.25
CA THR A 18 -9.11 -14.79 13.27
C THR A 18 -7.85 -14.79 14.13
N LEU A 19 -7.37 -15.96 14.55
CA LEU A 19 -6.12 -16.08 15.31
C LEU A 19 -4.92 -15.55 14.52
N CYS A 20 -4.82 -15.87 13.22
CA CYS A 20 -3.73 -15.37 12.37
C CYS A 20 -3.76 -13.84 12.25
N LEU A 21 -4.95 -13.23 12.11
CA LEU A 21 -5.09 -11.78 12.04
C LEU A 21 -4.73 -11.09 13.36
N VAL A 22 -5.15 -11.64 14.50
CA VAL A 22 -4.78 -11.12 15.83
C VAL A 22 -3.27 -11.21 16.05
N LEU A 23 -2.66 -12.34 15.71
CA LEU A 23 -1.21 -12.53 15.80
C LEU A 23 -0.47 -11.56 14.87
N ALA A 24 -0.93 -11.39 13.62
CA ALA A 24 -0.34 -10.42 12.70
C ALA A 24 -0.43 -8.98 13.23
N GLY A 25 -1.57 -8.60 13.82
CA GLY A 25 -1.75 -7.31 14.49
C GLY A 25 -0.77 -7.12 15.65
N GLY A 26 -0.63 -8.14 16.51
CA GLY A 26 0.31 -8.13 17.63
C GLY A 26 1.77 -8.00 17.18
N ILE A 27 2.19 -8.77 16.17
CA ILE A 27 3.53 -8.72 15.58
C ILE A 27 3.78 -7.34 14.95
N TRP A 28 2.80 -6.76 14.28
CA TRP A 28 2.90 -5.42 13.69
C TRP A 28 3.08 -4.35 14.77
N ILE A 29 2.28 -4.36 15.84
CA ILE A 29 2.42 -3.42 16.96
C ILE A 29 3.80 -3.58 17.62
N ALA A 30 4.25 -4.81 17.85
CA ALA A 30 5.57 -5.08 18.42
C ALA A 30 6.69 -4.55 17.53
N ARG A 31 6.61 -4.76 16.21
CA ARG A 31 7.55 -4.21 15.24
C ARG A 31 7.60 -2.68 15.30
N GLN A 32 6.45 -2.01 15.34
CA GLN A 32 6.39 -0.54 15.42
C GLN A 32 7.02 -0.01 16.70
N ARG A 33 6.77 -0.66 17.84
CA ARG A 33 7.40 -0.30 19.12
C ARG A 33 8.91 -0.46 19.10
N VAL A 34 9.41 -1.49 18.42
CA VAL A 34 10.85 -1.72 18.27
C VAL A 34 11.47 -0.64 17.37
N LEU A 35 10.84 -0.32 16.23
CA LEU A 35 11.31 0.76 15.35
C LEU A 35 11.30 2.13 16.04
N ALA A 36 10.33 2.40 16.91
CA ALA A 36 10.28 3.63 17.69
C ALA A 36 11.46 3.80 18.65
N ARG A 37 12.22 2.74 18.94
CA ARG A 37 13.44 2.79 19.75
C ARG A 37 14.70 3.08 18.93
N ALA A 38 14.59 3.25 17.61
CA ALA A 38 15.73 3.61 16.77
C ALA A 38 16.36 4.88 17.31
N ARG A 39 17.63 4.77 17.73
CA ARG A 39 18.39 5.93 18.18
C ARG A 39 18.98 6.60 16.97
N VAL A 40 18.89 7.93 16.96
CA VAL A 40 19.47 8.73 15.91
C VAL A 40 20.29 9.83 16.52
N THR A 41 21.52 9.93 16.05
CA THR A 41 22.41 11.04 16.35
C THR A 41 22.70 11.82 15.08
N THR A 42 22.69 13.14 15.19
CA THR A 42 23.03 14.05 14.10
C THR A 42 24.30 14.81 14.48
N TYR A 43 25.22 14.90 13.53
CA TYR A 43 26.49 15.60 13.70
C TYR A 43 26.59 16.74 12.68
N THR A 44 27.47 17.69 12.98
CA THR A 44 27.90 18.75 12.06
C THR A 44 29.41 18.58 11.82
N PRO A 45 29.98 19.20 10.78
CA PRO A 45 31.42 19.23 10.56
C PRO A 45 32.23 19.75 11.75
N LEU A 46 31.62 20.57 12.64
CA LEU A 46 32.28 21.14 13.81
C LEU A 46 32.18 20.26 15.07
N THR A 47 31.20 19.36 15.14
CA THR A 47 30.88 18.59 16.35
C THR A 47 31.10 17.09 16.18
N GLY A 48 31.14 16.60 14.93
CA GLY A 48 31.32 15.20 14.62
C GLY A 48 32.79 14.87 14.39
N GLU A 49 33.16 13.65 14.79
CA GLU A 49 34.47 13.09 14.47
C GLU A 49 34.54 12.78 12.97
N ALA A 50 35.54 13.35 12.30
CA ALA A 50 35.83 13.13 10.90
C ALA A 50 37.27 13.57 10.59
N GLU A 51 37.92 12.85 9.68
CA GLU A 51 39.24 13.20 9.14
C GLU A 51 39.06 13.92 7.82
N TRP A 52 39.61 15.14 7.71
CA TRP A 52 39.44 16.01 6.56
C TRP A 52 40.76 16.14 5.80
N GLU A 53 40.72 15.89 4.49
CA GLU A 53 41.83 16.10 3.58
C GLU A 53 41.48 17.20 2.58
N GLY A 54 42.47 18.00 2.20
CA GLY A 54 42.29 19.14 1.29
C GLY A 54 41.99 20.45 2.01
N ASP A 55 41.49 21.43 1.27
CA ASP A 55 41.39 22.82 1.70
C ASP A 55 39.94 23.19 2.07
N TRP A 56 39.30 22.38 2.92
CA TRP A 56 37.94 22.61 3.39
C TRP A 56 37.84 23.86 4.29
N ALA A 57 36.81 24.67 4.06
CA ALA A 57 36.40 25.74 4.96
C ALA A 57 35.25 25.27 5.86
N PHE A 58 35.27 25.69 7.13
CA PHE A 58 34.28 25.29 8.13
C PHE A 58 33.57 26.50 8.76
N SER A 59 32.26 26.39 8.94
CA SER A 59 31.46 27.36 9.68
C SER A 59 30.18 26.72 10.22
N GLU A 60 29.33 27.50 10.90
CA GLU A 60 27.99 27.07 11.29
C GLU A 60 27.10 26.70 10.09
N LEU A 61 27.45 27.15 8.88
CA LEU A 61 26.75 26.80 7.65
C LEU A 61 27.09 25.39 7.15
N GLY A 62 28.15 24.75 7.65
CA GLY A 62 28.65 23.45 7.22
C GLY A 62 30.12 23.47 6.81
N ALA A 63 30.52 22.46 6.04
CA ALA A 63 31.81 22.35 5.40
C ALA A 63 31.67 22.70 3.92
N ASP A 64 32.57 23.55 3.45
CA ASP A 64 32.64 24.03 2.07
C ASP A 64 33.96 23.59 1.44
N PRO A 65 33.93 22.82 0.34
CA PRO A 65 35.14 22.40 -0.31
C PRO A 65 35.76 23.58 -1.08
N SER A 66 37.07 23.54 -1.28
CA SER A 66 37.78 24.51 -2.11
C SER A 66 37.46 24.30 -3.60
N GLU A 67 37.61 25.36 -4.39
CA GLU A 67 37.46 25.23 -5.85
C GLU A 67 38.52 24.29 -6.45
N THR A 68 39.79 24.46 -6.06
CA THR A 68 40.90 23.68 -6.63
C THR A 68 40.84 22.22 -6.18
N GLY A 69 40.59 21.98 -4.89
CA GLY A 69 40.59 20.65 -4.32
C GLY A 69 39.39 19.81 -4.75
N SER A 70 38.20 20.39 -4.81
CA SER A 70 37.00 19.70 -5.32
C SER A 70 37.11 19.34 -6.81
N GLN A 71 37.77 20.16 -7.64
CA GLN A 71 37.99 19.83 -9.05
C GLN A 71 39.03 18.74 -9.26
N ARG A 72 40.00 18.62 -8.34
CA ARG A 72 41.04 17.57 -8.36
C ARG A 72 40.64 16.31 -7.60
N GLY A 73 39.52 16.33 -6.86
CA GLY A 73 39.08 15.24 -5.99
C GLY A 73 39.97 15.02 -4.76
N THR A 74 40.68 16.07 -4.31
CA THR A 74 41.53 16.06 -3.11
C THR A 74 40.80 16.55 -1.86
N ASP A 75 39.66 17.24 -2.02
CA ASP A 75 38.79 17.62 -0.90
C ASP A 75 37.95 16.41 -0.50
N ARG A 76 38.40 15.72 0.54
CA ARG A 76 37.84 14.47 1.03
C ARG A 76 37.56 14.53 2.51
N VAL A 77 36.57 13.77 2.95
CA VAL A 77 36.30 13.56 4.37
C VAL A 77 35.99 12.11 4.65
N THR A 78 36.67 11.57 5.64
CA THR A 78 36.47 10.23 6.16
C THR A 78 35.72 10.34 7.48
N ILE A 79 34.52 9.76 7.54
CA ILE A 79 33.59 9.88 8.65
C ILE A 79 33.43 8.50 9.31
N PRO A 80 34.07 8.27 10.47
CA PRO A 80 33.79 7.08 11.26
C PRO A 80 32.39 7.18 11.89
N PHE A 81 31.64 6.08 11.86
CA PHE A 81 30.36 6.00 12.55
C PHE A 81 30.10 4.61 13.13
N THR A 82 29.19 4.52 14.10
CA THR A 82 28.76 3.23 14.67
C THR A 82 27.24 3.14 14.66
N GLY A 83 26.69 2.30 13.79
CA GLY A 83 25.26 2.14 13.62
C GLY A 83 24.93 1.35 12.37
N THR A 84 23.64 1.24 12.06
CA THR A 84 23.13 0.43 10.95
C THR A 84 22.80 1.27 9.72
N ASP A 85 22.59 2.58 9.91
CA ASP A 85 22.18 3.49 8.84
C ASP A 85 22.98 4.78 8.89
N PHE A 86 23.33 5.29 7.71
CA PHE A 86 24.11 6.51 7.51
C PHE A 86 23.44 7.39 6.46
N ALA A 87 23.31 8.67 6.77
CA ALA A 87 22.73 9.67 5.88
C ALA A 87 23.54 10.97 5.91
N LEU A 88 23.64 11.64 4.77
CA LEU A 88 24.28 12.96 4.68
C LEU A 88 23.23 14.06 4.74
N ARG A 89 23.53 15.09 5.52
CA ARG A 89 22.77 16.34 5.53
C ARG A 89 23.48 17.31 4.61
N VAL A 90 22.82 17.67 3.53
CA VAL A 90 23.41 18.46 2.46
C VAL A 90 22.59 19.70 2.18
N ARG A 91 23.25 20.78 1.77
CA ARG A 91 22.59 21.88 1.09
C ARG A 91 22.52 21.52 -0.38
N ARG A 92 21.36 21.73 -0.97
CA ARG A 92 21.12 21.62 -2.41
C ARG A 92 20.57 22.94 -2.90
N GLY A 93 20.83 23.30 -4.15
CA GLY A 93 20.38 24.57 -4.70
C GLY A 93 20.59 24.70 -6.19
N ASP A 94 20.54 25.94 -6.69
CA ASP A 94 20.82 26.28 -8.09
C ASP A 94 22.33 26.32 -8.37
N TYR A 95 22.99 25.19 -8.19
CA TYR A 95 24.40 25.03 -8.54
C TYR A 95 24.69 23.59 -8.92
N ARG A 96 25.81 23.39 -9.61
CA ARG A 96 26.31 22.06 -9.97
C ARG A 96 27.38 21.63 -8.99
N GLY A 97 27.16 20.50 -8.35
CA GLY A 97 28.14 19.81 -7.54
C GLY A 97 27.67 18.41 -7.20
N TYR A 98 28.63 17.55 -6.87
CA TYR A 98 28.41 16.17 -6.51
C TYR A 98 29.22 15.81 -5.27
N LEU A 99 28.70 14.90 -4.47
CA LEU A 99 29.45 14.22 -3.43
C LEU A 99 29.52 12.75 -3.80
N PHE A 100 30.72 12.23 -4.08
CA PHE A 100 30.93 10.80 -4.27
C PHE A 100 31.09 10.15 -2.90
N VAL A 101 30.35 9.07 -2.64
CA VAL A 101 30.28 8.47 -1.32
C VAL A 101 30.51 6.96 -1.40
N SER A 102 31.44 6.47 -0.60
CA SER A 102 31.61 5.05 -0.32
C SER A 102 31.42 4.78 1.18
N VAL A 103 30.98 3.57 1.49
CA VAL A 103 30.87 3.05 2.85
C VAL A 103 31.65 1.75 2.90
N ASP A 104 32.59 1.64 3.85
CA ASP A 104 33.51 0.50 4.01
C ASP A 104 34.24 0.13 2.71
N GLY A 105 34.67 1.15 1.95
CA GLY A 105 35.37 1.00 0.67
C GLY A 105 34.48 0.63 -0.52
N ALA A 106 33.19 0.32 -0.33
CA ALA A 106 32.26 0.01 -1.40
C ALA A 106 31.40 1.25 -1.78
N PRO A 107 31.00 1.42 -3.06
CA PRO A 107 30.08 2.49 -3.44
C PRO A 107 28.78 2.43 -2.64
N ALA A 108 28.34 3.58 -2.09
CA ALA A 108 27.16 3.65 -1.24
C ALA A 108 25.93 2.94 -1.87
N PRO A 109 25.22 2.09 -1.12
CA PRO A 109 24.19 1.20 -1.68
C PRO A 109 22.91 1.91 -2.11
N LEU A 110 22.58 3.06 -1.51
CA LEU A 110 21.32 3.76 -1.77
C LEU A 110 21.44 4.92 -2.77
N LEU A 111 22.67 5.27 -3.18
CA LEU A 111 22.90 6.36 -4.11
C LEU A 111 22.96 5.85 -5.56
N PRO A 112 22.56 6.69 -6.55
CA PRO A 112 22.84 6.44 -7.95
C PRO A 112 24.33 6.18 -8.19
N ARG A 113 24.64 5.37 -9.21
CA ARG A 113 26.00 4.96 -9.53
C ARG A 113 26.36 5.28 -10.97
N ASP A 114 27.60 5.67 -11.18
CA ASP A 114 28.24 5.78 -12.48
C ASP A 114 29.57 5.01 -12.48
N GLU A 115 30.40 5.23 -13.50
CA GLU A 115 31.72 4.60 -13.62
C GLU A 115 32.70 5.01 -12.51
N ARG A 116 32.45 6.13 -11.84
CA ARG A 116 33.33 6.70 -10.80
C ARG A 116 32.91 6.29 -9.40
N GLY A 117 31.67 5.87 -9.21
CA GLY A 117 31.18 5.35 -7.95
C GLY A 117 29.74 5.75 -7.67
N ALA A 118 29.37 5.76 -6.40
CA ALA A 118 28.06 6.22 -5.97
C ALA A 118 28.10 7.72 -5.65
N TYR A 119 27.13 8.48 -6.12
CA TYR A 119 27.17 9.94 -6.03
C TYR A 119 25.84 10.55 -5.60
N LEU A 120 25.92 11.70 -4.93
CA LEU A 120 24.81 12.54 -4.52
C LEU A 120 24.83 13.85 -5.31
N VAL A 121 23.73 14.18 -5.98
CA VAL A 121 23.59 15.41 -6.78
C VAL A 121 23.18 16.59 -5.91
N LEU A 122 24.02 17.63 -5.86
CA LEU A 122 23.76 18.84 -5.06
C LEU A 122 22.83 19.86 -5.75
N THR A 123 22.54 19.70 -7.04
CA THR A 123 21.50 20.51 -7.70
C THR A 123 20.12 20.16 -7.16
N ALA A 124 19.38 21.15 -6.66
CA ALA A 124 18.00 20.95 -6.22
C ALA A 124 17.08 20.70 -7.44
N PRO A 125 16.07 19.81 -7.36
CA PRO A 125 15.19 19.51 -8.48
C PRO A 125 14.39 20.71 -9.00
N ASP A 126 14.08 21.66 -8.11
CA ASP A 126 13.36 22.90 -8.36
C ASP A 126 14.29 24.12 -8.38
N TYR A 127 15.61 23.91 -8.34
CA TYR A 127 16.63 24.95 -8.28
C TYR A 127 16.49 25.90 -7.08
N THR A 128 15.77 25.52 -6.02
CA THR A 128 15.69 26.33 -4.79
C THR A 128 16.68 25.85 -3.74
N SER A 129 17.23 26.77 -2.96
CA SER A 129 18.14 26.41 -1.87
C SER A 129 17.38 25.71 -0.74
N ARG A 130 17.76 24.47 -0.44
CA ARG A 130 17.13 23.64 0.59
C ARG A 130 18.14 22.71 1.26
N VAL A 131 17.85 22.35 2.51
CA VAL A 131 18.62 21.34 3.24
C VAL A 131 17.88 20.02 3.17
N ASP A 132 18.54 19.00 2.64
CA ASP A 132 18.00 17.65 2.54
C ASP A 132 18.85 16.68 3.38
N THR A 133 18.20 15.67 3.95
CA THR A 133 18.87 14.52 4.58
C THR A 133 18.72 13.34 3.64
N ILE A 134 19.81 12.97 2.97
CA ILE A 134 19.82 11.93 1.95
C ILE A 134 20.37 10.63 2.56
N PRO A 135 19.60 9.53 2.58
CA PRO A 135 20.10 8.24 3.04
C PRO A 135 21.19 7.74 2.08
N VAL A 136 22.32 7.33 2.64
CA VAL A 136 23.49 6.84 1.89
C VAL A 136 23.60 5.32 2.04
N ALA A 137 23.40 4.82 3.25
CA ALA A 137 23.35 3.39 3.55
C ALA A 137 22.28 3.10 4.60
N GLU A 138 21.60 1.97 4.44
CA GLU A 138 20.64 1.43 5.40
C GLU A 138 20.83 -0.07 5.55
N GLY A 139 20.54 -0.60 6.74
CA GLY A 139 20.58 -2.05 7.00
C GLY A 139 21.99 -2.65 6.98
N LEU A 140 23.00 -1.86 7.35
CA LEU A 140 24.33 -2.36 7.67
C LEU A 140 24.29 -3.22 8.94
N ASP A 141 25.32 -4.04 9.14
CA ASP A 141 25.50 -4.75 10.42
C ASP A 141 25.67 -3.74 11.57
N ASP A 142 25.21 -4.03 12.78
CA ASP A 142 25.41 -3.10 13.91
C ASP A 142 26.88 -3.13 14.35
N GLY A 143 27.65 -2.12 13.94
CA GLY A 143 29.08 -2.08 14.19
C GLY A 143 29.74 -0.76 13.77
N PRO A 144 31.07 -0.67 13.88
CA PRO A 144 31.85 0.43 13.35
C PRO A 144 31.90 0.35 11.81
N HIS A 145 31.74 1.49 11.17
CA HIS A 145 31.77 1.68 9.73
C HIS A 145 32.50 2.97 9.39
N GLU A 146 32.95 3.08 8.15
CA GLU A 146 33.63 4.26 7.64
C GLU A 146 32.95 4.75 6.35
N ALA A 147 32.56 6.03 6.33
CA ALA A 147 32.05 6.68 5.13
C ALA A 147 33.09 7.66 4.56
N LEU A 148 33.54 7.42 3.33
CA LEU A 148 34.39 8.36 2.60
C LEU A 148 33.53 9.21 1.67
N VAL A 149 33.65 10.53 1.79
CA VAL A 149 32.97 11.50 0.93
C VAL A 149 34.01 12.31 0.18
N VAL A 150 33.90 12.36 -1.15
CA VAL A 150 34.77 13.14 -2.02
C VAL A 150 33.95 14.21 -2.71
N ALA A 151 34.31 15.47 -2.53
CA ALA A 151 33.61 16.58 -3.15
C ALA A 151 34.03 16.77 -4.61
N GLU A 152 33.06 17.03 -5.47
CA GLU A 152 33.27 17.52 -6.82
C GLU A 152 32.43 18.78 -7.06
N ARG A 153 33.12 19.91 -7.22
CA ARG A 153 32.52 21.26 -7.28
C ARG A 153 31.74 21.61 -6.00
N GLY A 154 30.78 22.54 -6.10
CA GLY A 154 29.93 22.94 -4.98
C GLY A 154 30.57 23.90 -3.97
N TRP A 155 31.77 24.43 -4.27
CA TRP A 155 32.43 25.45 -3.45
C TRP A 155 31.59 26.73 -3.35
N SER A 156 31.80 27.48 -2.27
CA SER A 156 31.04 28.69 -1.89
C SER A 156 29.54 28.46 -1.65
N GLN A 157 29.11 27.21 -1.50
CA GLN A 157 27.69 26.86 -1.25
C GLN A 157 27.48 26.25 0.14
N TRP A 158 28.56 25.81 0.80
CA TRP A 158 28.54 25.03 2.04
C TRP A 158 27.67 23.77 1.90
N PRO A 159 28.02 22.86 0.96
CA PRO A 159 27.16 21.77 0.56
C PRO A 159 27.02 20.67 1.63
N LEU A 160 27.99 20.49 2.53
CA LEU A 160 27.97 19.44 3.54
C LEU A 160 27.67 20.00 4.93
N LEU A 161 26.42 19.85 5.39
CA LEU A 161 25.97 20.36 6.70
C LEU A 161 26.24 19.39 7.84
N GLY A 162 26.52 18.13 7.52
CA GLY A 162 26.82 17.10 8.49
C GLY A 162 26.25 15.75 8.09
N TRP A 163 26.10 14.87 9.06
CA TRP A 163 25.63 13.50 8.85
C TRP A 163 24.71 13.05 9.98
N ARG A 164 23.94 12.02 9.68
CA ARG A 164 23.00 11.40 10.60
C ARG A 164 23.29 9.90 10.64
N VAL A 165 23.47 9.39 11.84
CA VAL A 165 23.72 7.98 12.11
C VAL A 165 22.52 7.45 12.87
N ALA A 166 21.95 6.35 12.40
CA ALA A 166 20.90 5.65 13.12
C ALA A 166 21.32 4.24 13.47
N ARG A 167 20.80 3.76 14.60
CA ARG A 167 20.84 2.35 14.97
C ARG A 167 19.42 1.83 15.00
N THR A 168 19.02 1.24 13.89
CA THR A 168 17.70 0.65 13.68
C THR A 168 17.76 -0.82 14.11
N PRO A 169 16.88 -1.27 15.02
CA PRO A 169 16.89 -2.67 15.44
C PRO A 169 16.55 -3.61 14.28
N ASP A 170 17.12 -4.82 14.27
CA ASP A 170 16.78 -5.83 13.28
C ASP A 170 15.30 -6.27 13.44
N VAL A 171 14.49 -5.99 12.42
CA VAL A 171 13.08 -6.35 12.37
C VAL A 171 12.78 -7.56 11.48
N ARG A 172 13.81 -8.28 11.02
CA ARG A 172 13.67 -9.43 10.10
C ARG A 172 12.79 -10.53 10.66
N VAL A 173 12.90 -10.81 11.97
CA VAL A 173 12.05 -11.79 12.67
C VAL A 173 10.57 -11.41 12.59
N TYR A 174 10.23 -10.13 12.83
CA TYR A 174 8.85 -9.65 12.72
C TYR A 174 8.34 -9.71 11.29
N ARG A 175 9.20 -9.43 10.30
CA ARG A 175 8.84 -9.55 8.88
C ARG A 175 8.49 -10.99 8.52
N TRP A 176 9.30 -11.96 8.94
CA TRP A 176 9.01 -13.39 8.75
C TRP A 176 7.75 -13.83 9.51
N GLY A 177 7.55 -13.36 10.74
CA GLY A 177 6.32 -13.64 11.49
C GLY A 177 5.07 -13.16 10.75
N LEU A 178 5.12 -11.96 10.17
CA LEU A 178 4.02 -11.41 9.37
C LEU A 178 3.80 -12.20 8.07
N THR A 179 4.86 -12.63 7.38
CA THR A 179 4.70 -13.42 6.14
C THR A 179 4.09 -14.80 6.44
N VAL A 180 4.55 -15.47 7.50
CA VAL A 180 3.96 -16.75 7.93
C VAL A 180 2.48 -16.57 8.32
N ALA A 181 2.16 -15.55 9.10
CA ALA A 181 0.78 -15.25 9.48
C ALA A 181 -0.11 -14.98 8.26
N ALA A 182 0.40 -14.25 7.26
CA ALA A 182 -0.31 -13.98 6.01
C ALA A 182 -0.56 -15.26 5.18
N VAL A 183 0.44 -16.14 5.07
CA VAL A 183 0.30 -17.43 4.35
C VAL A 183 -0.74 -18.32 5.04
N LEU A 184 -0.69 -18.43 6.38
CA LEU A 184 -1.65 -19.22 7.14
C LEU A 184 -3.07 -18.63 7.05
N ALA A 185 -3.21 -17.31 7.19
CA ALA A 185 -4.49 -16.63 6.99
C ALA A 185 -5.06 -16.91 5.60
N THR A 186 -4.21 -16.88 4.57
CA THR A 186 -4.62 -17.19 3.19
C THR A 186 -5.11 -18.64 3.07
N ALA A 187 -4.39 -19.61 3.64
CA ALA A 187 -4.78 -21.01 3.62
C ALA A 187 -6.13 -21.23 4.34
N PHE A 188 -6.34 -20.61 5.50
CA PHE A 188 -7.61 -20.68 6.22
C PHE A 188 -8.75 -20.01 5.47
N LEU A 189 -8.49 -18.88 4.80
CA LEU A 189 -9.48 -18.19 3.97
C LEU A 189 -9.89 -19.07 2.78
N ILE A 190 -8.93 -19.64 2.05
CA ILE A 190 -9.19 -20.58 0.94
C ILE A 190 -10.01 -21.77 1.45
N GLY A 191 -9.66 -22.35 2.60
CA GLY A 191 -10.40 -23.45 3.21
C GLY A 191 -11.85 -23.07 3.55
N THR A 192 -12.08 -21.84 4.02
CA THR A 192 -13.41 -21.32 4.36
C THR A 192 -14.24 -21.10 3.09
N ILE A 193 -13.67 -20.45 2.07
CA ILE A 193 -14.33 -20.16 0.79
C ILE A 193 -14.61 -21.46 0.04
N GLY A 194 -13.61 -22.32 -0.13
CA GLY A 194 -13.73 -23.59 -0.84
C GLY A 194 -14.81 -24.49 -0.24
N PHE A 195 -14.97 -24.47 1.09
CA PHE A 195 -16.07 -25.19 1.72
C PHE A 195 -17.45 -24.57 1.42
N ILE A 196 -17.57 -23.24 1.47
CA ILE A 196 -18.82 -22.52 1.17
C ILE A 196 -19.23 -22.75 -0.29
N THR A 197 -18.27 -22.81 -1.21
CA THR A 197 -18.51 -22.96 -2.66
C THR A 197 -18.76 -24.41 -3.07
N TRP A 198 -17.88 -25.37 -2.70
CA TRP A 198 -18.01 -26.78 -3.10
C TRP A 198 -18.95 -27.61 -2.22
N GLY A 199 -19.13 -27.23 -0.95
CA GLY A 199 -20.03 -27.94 -0.03
C GLY A 199 -21.51 -27.88 -0.42
N ARG A 200 -21.89 -26.95 -1.32
CA ARG A 200 -23.25 -26.84 -1.87
C ARG A 200 -23.43 -27.62 -3.16
N GLU A 201 -22.41 -27.77 -4.00
CA GLU A 201 -22.56 -28.51 -5.27
C GLU A 201 -22.53 -30.03 -5.09
N ALA A 202 -21.81 -30.55 -4.10
CA ALA A 202 -21.74 -32.00 -3.86
C ALA A 202 -23.03 -32.62 -3.26
N LYS A 203 -24.08 -31.84 -2.99
CA LYS A 203 -25.27 -32.33 -2.26
C LYS A 203 -26.65 -31.85 -2.75
N TYR A 204 -26.75 -31.13 -3.86
CA TYR A 204 -28.04 -30.63 -4.37
C TYR A 204 -28.30 -30.99 -5.84
N GLY A 205 -27.99 -32.21 -6.24
CA GLY A 205 -28.46 -32.79 -7.51
C GLY A 205 -29.89 -33.36 -7.46
N ARG A 206 -30.55 -33.37 -6.30
CA ARG A 206 -31.94 -33.83 -6.14
C ARG A 206 -32.43 -33.43 -4.77
N LEU A 207 -33.67 -32.95 -4.67
CA LEU A 207 -34.37 -32.46 -3.47
C LEU A 207 -34.30 -30.94 -3.30
N GLU A 208 -35.12 -30.27 -4.12
CA GLU A 208 -35.94 -29.17 -3.63
C GLU A 208 -36.61 -29.59 -2.32
N THR A 209 -36.39 -28.84 -1.24
CA THR A 209 -37.40 -28.45 -0.23
C THR A 209 -36.70 -27.77 0.96
N ARG A 210 -36.94 -26.45 1.07
CA ARG A 210 -37.42 -25.78 2.29
C ARG A 210 -36.88 -26.25 3.66
N VAL A 211 -35.56 -26.34 3.84
CA VAL A 211 -34.95 -26.41 5.18
C VAL A 211 -33.87 -25.33 5.32
N GLU A 212 -34.31 -24.20 5.87
CA GLU A 212 -33.63 -23.46 6.94
C GLU A 212 -32.30 -22.76 6.63
N GLY A 213 -32.43 -21.61 5.96
CA GLY A 213 -31.38 -20.67 5.59
C GLY A 213 -30.92 -19.68 6.68
N GLN A 214 -30.98 -20.02 7.97
CA GLN A 214 -30.54 -19.12 9.07
C GLN A 214 -29.09 -19.37 9.53
N ASP A 215 -28.64 -20.63 9.63
CA ASP A 215 -27.37 -20.98 10.28
C ASP A 215 -26.10 -20.64 9.45
N ALA A 216 -26.24 -20.39 8.15
CA ALA A 216 -25.12 -20.03 7.26
C ALA A 216 -25.05 -18.52 6.95
N SER A 217 -26.04 -17.73 7.40
CA SER A 217 -26.11 -16.30 7.12
C SER A 217 -24.97 -15.53 7.79
N TRP A 218 -24.79 -15.70 9.10
CA TRP A 218 -23.74 -15.02 9.89
C TRP A 218 -22.32 -15.39 9.45
N LEU A 219 -22.09 -16.63 8.98
CA LEU A 219 -20.80 -17.05 8.42
C LEU A 219 -20.50 -16.31 7.11
N THR A 220 -21.51 -16.08 6.27
CA THR A 220 -21.36 -15.35 5.02
C THR A 220 -21.05 -13.88 5.30
N TRP A 221 -21.76 -13.26 6.25
CA TRP A 221 -21.50 -11.90 6.70
C TRP A 221 -20.13 -11.75 7.35
N GLY A 222 -19.74 -12.69 8.22
CA GLY A 222 -18.42 -12.72 8.84
C GLY A 222 -17.30 -12.88 7.81
N ALA A 223 -17.45 -13.79 6.84
CA ALA A 223 -16.49 -13.95 5.76
C ALA A 223 -16.39 -12.70 4.88
N ALA A 224 -17.50 -12.01 4.62
CA ALA A 224 -17.51 -10.77 3.85
C ALA A 224 -16.80 -9.63 4.59
N LEU A 225 -17.01 -9.47 5.89
CA LEU A 225 -16.30 -8.50 6.72
C LEU A 225 -14.80 -8.80 6.78
N ILE A 226 -14.42 -10.08 6.91
CA ILE A 226 -13.01 -10.48 6.93
C ILE A 226 -12.36 -10.24 5.56
N ALA A 227 -13.04 -10.58 4.46
CA ALA A 227 -12.54 -10.30 3.10
C ALA A 227 -12.40 -8.80 2.84
N ALA A 228 -13.38 -7.99 3.29
CA ALA A 228 -13.34 -6.53 3.21
C ALA A 228 -12.18 -5.95 4.04
N GLY A 229 -12.00 -6.39 5.28
CA GLY A 229 -10.90 -5.97 6.14
C GLY A 229 -9.54 -6.40 5.59
N MET A 230 -9.42 -7.64 5.11
CA MET A 230 -8.20 -8.15 4.50
C MET A 230 -7.85 -7.39 3.22
N PHE A 231 -8.84 -7.06 2.39
CA PHE A 231 -8.64 -6.18 1.26
C PHE A 231 -8.13 -4.83 1.77
N TYR A 232 -8.89 -4.13 2.61
CA TYR A 232 -8.63 -2.75 2.98
C TYR A 232 -7.31 -2.55 3.74
N PHE A 233 -7.01 -3.39 4.74
CA PHE A 233 -5.84 -3.22 5.61
C PHE A 233 -4.57 -3.90 5.09
N SER A 234 -4.63 -4.77 4.08
CA SER A 234 -3.44 -5.47 3.59
C SER A 234 -2.45 -4.49 2.91
N PRO A 235 -1.20 -4.41 3.39
CA PRO A 235 -0.13 -3.69 2.69
C PRO A 235 0.36 -4.40 1.42
N TRP A 236 0.05 -5.70 1.30
CA TRP A 236 0.55 -6.56 0.23
C TRP A 236 -0.48 -6.64 -0.90
N LEU A 237 -0.06 -6.24 -2.11
CA LEU A 237 -0.91 -6.25 -3.30
C LEU A 237 -1.52 -7.63 -3.61
N PRO A 238 -0.79 -8.76 -3.54
CA PRO A 238 -1.38 -10.07 -3.84
C PRO A 238 -2.47 -10.47 -2.84
N LEU A 239 -2.22 -10.23 -1.55
CA LEU A 239 -3.18 -10.54 -0.48
C LEU A 239 -4.42 -9.65 -0.55
N ALA A 240 -4.23 -8.39 -0.94
CA ALA A 240 -5.32 -7.48 -1.23
C ALA A 240 -6.19 -8.01 -2.38
N LEU A 241 -5.59 -8.36 -3.52
CA LEU A 241 -6.31 -8.90 -4.68
C LEU A 241 -7.08 -10.17 -4.34
N LEU A 242 -6.52 -11.05 -3.50
CA LEU A 242 -7.23 -12.22 -2.99
C LEU A 242 -8.44 -11.87 -2.12
N GLY A 243 -8.31 -10.86 -1.25
CA GLY A 243 -9.42 -10.34 -0.45
C GLY A 243 -10.54 -9.75 -1.32
N TRP A 244 -10.17 -9.00 -2.36
CA TRP A 244 -11.13 -8.46 -3.32
C TRP A 244 -11.82 -9.56 -4.12
N LEU A 245 -11.08 -10.56 -4.61
CA LEU A 245 -11.64 -11.70 -5.33
C LEU A 245 -12.63 -12.50 -4.47
N ALA A 246 -12.26 -12.78 -3.22
CA ALA A 246 -13.13 -13.42 -2.25
C ALA A 246 -14.43 -12.63 -2.03
N LEU A 247 -14.30 -11.31 -1.87
CA LEU A 247 -15.44 -10.40 -1.73
C LEU A 247 -16.34 -10.41 -2.98
N ALA A 248 -15.75 -10.35 -4.18
CA ALA A 248 -16.48 -10.42 -5.44
C ALA A 248 -17.27 -11.74 -5.60
N ILE A 249 -16.67 -12.87 -5.21
CA ILE A 249 -17.35 -14.19 -5.21
C ILE A 249 -18.54 -14.20 -4.23
N LEU A 250 -18.37 -13.62 -3.04
CA LEU A 250 -19.43 -13.54 -2.04
C LEU A 250 -20.58 -12.65 -2.52
N ILE A 251 -20.27 -11.49 -3.10
CA ILE A 251 -21.26 -10.56 -3.68
C ILE A 251 -21.99 -11.19 -4.87
N TRP A 252 -21.27 -11.88 -5.76
CA TRP A 252 -21.87 -12.60 -6.89
C TRP A 252 -22.90 -13.64 -6.42
N ARG A 253 -22.64 -14.31 -5.30
CA ARG A 253 -23.55 -15.30 -4.72
C ARG A 253 -24.71 -14.66 -3.93
N ARG A 254 -24.48 -13.50 -3.31
CA ARG A 254 -25.47 -12.74 -2.52
C ARG A 254 -25.28 -11.25 -2.69
N LEU A 255 -26.03 -10.66 -3.60
CA LEU A 255 -25.95 -9.24 -3.94
C LEU A 255 -26.20 -8.31 -2.72
N GLU A 256 -27.05 -8.74 -1.79
CA GLU A 256 -27.35 -8.06 -0.52
C GLU A 256 -26.09 -7.78 0.33
N VAL A 257 -25.08 -8.65 0.24
CA VAL A 257 -23.82 -8.49 0.96
C VAL A 257 -23.07 -7.27 0.46
N GLY A 258 -23.05 -7.07 -0.85
CA GLY A 258 -22.45 -5.90 -1.48
C GLY A 258 -23.14 -4.61 -1.04
N LEU A 259 -24.47 -4.55 -1.14
CA LEU A 259 -25.27 -3.38 -0.76
C LEU A 259 -25.06 -2.99 0.71
N THR A 260 -25.06 -3.98 1.62
CA THR A 260 -24.86 -3.72 3.06
C THR A 260 -23.44 -3.23 3.35
N LEU A 261 -22.44 -3.79 2.68
CA LEU A 261 -21.05 -3.34 2.81
C LEU A 261 -20.86 -1.92 2.28
N VAL A 262 -21.56 -1.51 1.21
CA VAL A 262 -21.54 -0.11 0.75
C VAL A 262 -22.00 0.83 1.86
N ILE A 263 -23.14 0.53 2.50
CA ILE A 263 -23.67 1.36 3.59
C ILE A 263 -22.70 1.38 4.78
N LEU A 264 -22.16 0.22 5.17
CA LEU A 264 -21.23 0.10 6.29
C LEU A 264 -19.92 0.85 6.06
N THR A 265 -19.43 0.88 4.82
CA THR A 265 -18.14 1.47 4.47
C THR A 265 -18.24 2.93 4.04
N ALA A 266 -19.44 3.44 3.75
CA ALA A 266 -19.68 4.82 3.32
C ALA A 266 -19.12 5.89 4.28
N PRO A 267 -19.23 5.78 5.63
CA PRO A 267 -18.65 6.77 6.54
C PRO A 267 -17.13 6.89 6.45
N PHE A 268 -16.44 5.88 5.90
CA PHE A 268 -14.98 5.84 5.80
C PHE A 268 -14.44 6.36 4.45
N TYR A 269 -15.23 7.15 3.71
CA TYR A 269 -14.81 7.70 2.41
C TYR A 269 -13.56 8.60 2.50
N MET A 270 -13.30 9.22 3.65
CA MET A 270 -12.11 10.04 3.90
C MET A 270 -10.80 9.24 4.02
N HIS A 271 -10.87 7.90 4.03
CA HIS A 271 -9.69 7.04 4.06
C HIS A 271 -9.62 6.17 2.79
N PRO A 272 -9.36 6.78 1.62
CA PRO A 272 -9.32 6.04 0.37
C PRO A 272 -8.04 5.22 0.26
N ARG A 273 -8.14 4.10 -0.48
CA ARG A 273 -7.01 3.23 -0.75
C ARG A 273 -6.37 3.58 -2.10
N PRO A 274 -5.05 3.76 -2.19
CA PRO A 274 -4.38 3.96 -3.46
C PRO A 274 -4.38 2.65 -4.28
N LEU A 275 -4.94 2.71 -5.49
CA LEU A 275 -4.98 1.65 -6.49
C LEU A 275 -4.70 2.24 -7.87
N LEU A 276 -3.73 1.66 -8.60
CA LEU A 276 -3.40 2.03 -9.98
C LEU A 276 -3.15 3.54 -10.20
N GLY A 277 -2.51 4.20 -9.22
CA GLY A 277 -2.21 5.64 -9.28
C GLY A 277 -3.38 6.57 -8.96
N LYS A 278 -4.55 6.03 -8.57
CA LYS A 278 -5.73 6.77 -8.10
C LYS A 278 -6.12 6.31 -6.69
N SER A 279 -6.92 7.12 -5.98
CA SER A 279 -7.41 6.80 -4.64
C SER A 279 -8.90 6.49 -4.71
N PHE A 280 -9.29 5.28 -4.31
CA PHE A 280 -10.69 4.85 -4.31
C PHE A 280 -11.16 4.57 -2.88
N ALA A 281 -12.35 5.06 -2.53
CA ALA A 281 -12.97 4.73 -1.26
C ALA A 281 -13.42 3.27 -1.24
N MET A 282 -13.42 2.67 -0.05
CA MET A 282 -13.87 1.27 0.09
C MET A 282 -15.32 1.09 -0.39
N ALA A 283 -16.19 2.05 -0.09
CA ALA A 283 -17.59 2.04 -0.54
C ALA A 283 -17.72 2.05 -2.07
N GLU A 284 -16.87 2.80 -2.78
CA GLU A 284 -16.86 2.83 -4.25
C GLU A 284 -16.44 1.48 -4.83
N ILE A 285 -15.39 0.87 -4.27
CA ILE A 285 -14.89 -0.43 -4.73
C ILE A 285 -15.97 -1.50 -4.55
N VAL A 286 -16.62 -1.54 -3.39
CA VAL A 286 -17.72 -2.47 -3.11
C VAL A 286 -18.92 -2.17 -4.02
N LEU A 287 -19.27 -0.90 -4.22
CA LEU A 287 -20.38 -0.48 -5.08
C LEU A 287 -20.15 -0.90 -6.52
N LEU A 288 -18.97 -0.61 -7.08
CA LEU A 288 -18.60 -1.00 -8.45
C LEU A 288 -18.59 -2.52 -8.62
N THR A 289 -18.10 -3.25 -7.61
CA THR A 289 -18.13 -4.72 -7.63
C THR A 289 -19.57 -5.23 -7.60
N THR A 290 -20.43 -4.64 -6.76
CA THR A 290 -21.85 -5.00 -6.66
C THR A 290 -22.60 -4.69 -7.95
N PHE A 291 -22.36 -3.52 -8.54
CA PHE A 291 -22.95 -3.12 -9.81
C PHE A 291 -22.49 -4.01 -10.97
N GLY A 292 -21.18 -4.30 -11.06
CA GLY A 292 -20.63 -5.16 -12.09
C GLY A 292 -21.16 -6.59 -12.00
N THR A 293 -21.25 -7.16 -10.80
CA THR A 293 -21.84 -8.49 -10.59
C THR A 293 -23.31 -8.54 -10.94
N TRP A 294 -24.09 -7.52 -10.57
CA TRP A 294 -25.49 -7.39 -10.98
C TRP A 294 -25.63 -7.32 -12.51
N LEU A 295 -24.84 -6.48 -13.18
CA LEU A 295 -24.87 -6.33 -14.63
C LEU A 295 -24.56 -7.65 -15.34
N LEU A 296 -23.55 -8.38 -14.86
CA LEU A 296 -23.16 -9.68 -15.40
C LEU A 296 -24.26 -10.74 -15.22
N HIS A 297 -25.07 -10.68 -14.17
CA HIS A 297 -26.25 -11.54 -14.01
C HIS A 297 -27.36 -11.23 -15.03
N GLN A 298 -27.46 -10.00 -15.52
CA GLN A 298 -28.49 -9.56 -16.47
C GLN A 298 -28.12 -9.76 -17.94
N LEU A 299 -26.83 -9.92 -18.27
CA LEU A 299 -26.38 -10.13 -19.65
C LEU A 299 -27.06 -11.31 -20.39
N PRO A 300 -27.30 -12.49 -19.77
CA PRO A 300 -27.98 -13.60 -20.43
C PRO A 300 -29.41 -13.30 -20.86
N SER A 301 -30.15 -12.48 -20.09
CA SER A 301 -31.50 -12.04 -20.46
C SER A 301 -31.50 -11.05 -21.63
N PHE A 302 -30.42 -10.28 -21.83
CA PHE A 302 -30.30 -9.36 -22.97
C PHE A 302 -29.85 -10.05 -24.26
N LEU A 303 -29.08 -11.14 -24.16
CA LEU A 303 -28.51 -11.86 -25.30
C LEU A 303 -29.38 -13.02 -25.79
N SER A 304 -30.43 -13.38 -25.07
CA SER A 304 -31.35 -14.44 -25.47
C SER A 304 -32.21 -13.97 -26.66
N PRO A 305 -32.20 -14.67 -27.81
CA PRO A 305 -32.99 -14.27 -28.97
C PRO A 305 -34.49 -14.32 -28.64
N PRO A 306 -35.30 -13.34 -29.09
CA PRO A 306 -36.72 -13.32 -28.80
C PRO A 306 -37.40 -14.53 -29.43
N SER A 307 -38.06 -15.36 -28.61
CA SER A 307 -38.77 -16.56 -29.05
C SER A 307 -40.13 -16.27 -29.71
N SER A 308 -40.49 -15.00 -29.96
CA SER A 308 -41.73 -14.61 -30.65
C SER A 308 -41.57 -13.29 -31.43
N PRO A 309 -42.22 -13.14 -32.61
CA PRO A 309 -42.05 -11.99 -33.52
C PRO A 309 -42.94 -10.78 -33.17
N LEU A 310 -43.78 -10.89 -32.14
CA LEU A 310 -44.46 -9.74 -31.56
C LEU A 310 -43.54 -9.21 -30.47
N ILE A 311 -43.08 -7.97 -30.63
CA ILE A 311 -42.24 -7.23 -29.69
C ILE A 311 -42.81 -7.41 -28.28
N SER A 312 -42.24 -8.35 -27.54
CA SER A 312 -42.65 -8.62 -26.17
C SER A 312 -42.04 -7.51 -25.33
N LEU A 313 -42.83 -6.48 -25.06
CA LEU A 313 -42.56 -5.45 -24.05
C LEU A 313 -42.29 -6.07 -22.65
N SER A 314 -42.48 -7.38 -22.48
CA SER A 314 -42.08 -8.13 -21.28
C SER A 314 -40.56 -8.33 -21.12
N SER A 315 -39.76 -8.15 -22.18
CA SER A 315 -38.29 -8.17 -22.08
C SER A 315 -37.74 -6.94 -21.34
N LEU A 316 -38.58 -5.89 -21.21
CA LEU A 316 -38.36 -4.74 -20.34
C LEU A 316 -38.99 -4.96 -18.95
N SER A 317 -38.86 -6.16 -18.37
CA SER A 317 -39.25 -6.43 -16.98
C SER A 317 -38.44 -5.61 -15.96
N PHE A 318 -37.34 -4.98 -16.39
CA PHE A 318 -36.64 -3.92 -15.66
C PHE A 318 -37.53 -2.69 -15.39
N LEU A 319 -38.52 -2.45 -16.26
CA LEU A 319 -39.59 -1.47 -16.09
C LEU A 319 -40.85 -2.14 -15.52
N SER A 320 -40.67 -2.99 -14.49
CA SER A 320 -41.71 -3.14 -13.46
C SER A 320 -42.17 -1.73 -13.06
N PRO A 321 -43.45 -1.48 -12.69
CA PRO A 321 -43.90 -0.12 -12.40
C PRO A 321 -42.98 0.48 -11.34
N LEU A 322 -42.09 1.37 -11.80
CA LEU A 322 -41.05 1.96 -10.97
C LEU A 322 -41.80 2.57 -9.80
N SER A 323 -41.40 2.22 -8.58
CA SER A 323 -41.97 2.93 -7.45
C SER A 323 -41.65 4.42 -7.63
N PRO A 324 -42.49 5.35 -7.16
CA PRO A 324 -42.21 6.78 -7.26
C PRO A 324 -40.81 7.15 -6.72
N LEU A 325 -40.29 6.33 -5.80
CA LEU A 325 -38.96 6.43 -5.23
C LEU A 325 -37.86 6.06 -6.24
N ASP A 326 -38.03 4.98 -7.01
CA ASP A 326 -37.10 4.58 -8.07
C ASP A 326 -37.01 5.65 -9.17
N GLY A 327 -38.16 6.26 -9.52
CA GLY A 327 -38.22 7.39 -10.44
C GLY A 327 -37.45 8.62 -9.93
N GLY A 328 -37.56 8.91 -8.63
CA GLY A 328 -36.78 9.97 -7.98
C GLY A 328 -35.27 9.72 -8.03
N VAL A 329 -34.83 8.49 -7.76
CA VAL A 329 -33.41 8.09 -7.83
C VAL A 329 -32.87 8.18 -9.25
N LEU A 330 -33.64 7.76 -10.25
CA LEU A 330 -33.25 7.88 -11.66
C LEU A 330 -33.13 9.34 -12.09
N LEU A 331 -34.11 10.18 -11.73
CA LEU A 331 -34.07 11.61 -12.03
C LEU A 331 -32.84 12.27 -11.38
N PHE A 332 -32.59 11.97 -10.10
CA PHE A 332 -31.43 12.50 -9.38
C PHE A 332 -30.11 12.05 -10.02
N SER A 333 -30.00 10.78 -10.39
CA SER A 333 -28.82 10.23 -11.06
C SER A 333 -28.59 10.86 -12.43
N LEU A 334 -29.66 11.04 -13.22
CA LEU A 334 -29.59 11.67 -14.53
C LEU A 334 -29.21 13.15 -14.41
N LEU A 335 -29.76 13.86 -13.43
CA LEU A 335 -29.38 15.24 -13.14
C LEU A 335 -27.91 15.35 -12.71
N ALA A 336 -27.43 14.41 -11.89
CA ALA A 336 -26.02 14.36 -11.48
C ALA A 336 -25.07 14.13 -12.69
N VAL A 337 -25.44 13.24 -13.61
CA VAL A 337 -24.69 13.00 -14.86
C VAL A 337 -24.68 14.25 -15.75
N VAL A 338 -25.84 14.88 -15.95
CA VAL A 338 -25.92 16.12 -16.74
C VAL A 338 -25.10 17.23 -16.09
N SER A 339 -25.18 17.37 -14.76
CA SER A 339 -24.43 18.37 -14.00
C SER A 339 -22.91 18.15 -14.08
N THR A 340 -22.43 16.91 -14.08
CA THR A 340 -21.00 16.61 -14.20
C THR A 340 -20.49 16.87 -15.62
N LEU A 341 -21.29 16.60 -16.66
CA LEU A 341 -20.94 16.91 -18.06
C LEU A 341 -20.92 18.42 -18.34
N ALA A 342 -21.80 19.18 -17.68
CA ALA A 342 -21.91 20.63 -17.77
C ALA A 342 -20.90 21.40 -16.89
N ALA A 343 -20.13 20.72 -16.04
CA ALA A 343 -19.18 21.37 -15.14
C ALA A 343 -17.97 21.97 -15.89
N ASP A 344 -17.62 23.22 -15.60
CA ASP A 344 -16.45 23.90 -16.18
C ASP A 344 -15.13 23.21 -15.82
N TYR A 345 -15.04 22.63 -14.63
CA TYR A 345 -13.87 21.89 -14.13
C TYR A 345 -14.10 20.38 -14.12
N ARG A 346 -14.29 19.80 -15.31
CA ARG A 346 -14.57 18.35 -15.50
C ARG A 346 -13.59 17.41 -14.79
N HIS A 347 -12.31 17.79 -14.70
CA HIS A 347 -11.28 16.98 -14.04
C HIS A 347 -11.44 16.89 -12.51
N VAL A 348 -12.11 17.87 -11.89
CA VAL A 348 -12.48 17.84 -10.46
C VAL A 348 -13.83 17.14 -10.29
N ALA A 349 -14.76 17.38 -11.23
CA ALA A 349 -16.11 16.81 -11.18
C ALA A 349 -16.15 15.29 -11.45
N LEU A 350 -15.17 14.74 -12.18
CA LEU A 350 -15.03 13.30 -12.47
C LEU A 350 -14.08 12.58 -11.50
N ARG A 351 -13.72 13.21 -10.38
CA ARG A 351 -12.70 12.71 -9.46
C ARG A 351 -13.27 11.85 -8.36
#